data_AF-A0A2V9JR93-F1
#
_entry.id   AF-A0A2V9JR93-F1
#
_cell.length_a   1.000
_cell.length_b   1.000
_cell.length_c   1.000
_cell.angle_alpha   90.00
_cell.angle_beta   90.00
_cell.angle_gamma   90.00
#
_symmetry.space_group_name_H-M   'P 1'
#
loop_
_entity.id
_entity.type
_entity.pdbx_description
1 polymer ?
#
loop_
_entity_poly.entity_id
_entity_poly.type
_entity_poly.pdbx_seq_one_letter_code
_entity_poly.pdbx_strand_id
1 'polypeptide(L)'
;MTVDVLLVALCIAFGFYGMAAPSWRIYPVLLFAPLARETGFILVLGFCLFCLLERRRREALLGMAMAVPWLTWALYLRIRLWPDGTPWMTAVPLGGLIKRILHPAQFEITGRWLAIAAVLDYAAVWGVFFALLTAGIFVWTRKTGLLELTSVVFALLAMYVGKGDVWGETYAFGRTMSPILVWPALLAASSRQWWMFLPLAFTVPRIGFQIMTVSIPIMHGLANDVVTLVRYASIAHSTTR
;
A
#
# COMPACT_ATOMS: atom_id res chain seq x y z
N MET A 1 -10.13 -0.81 -1.40
CA MET A 1 -10.00 -2.29 -1.39
C MET A 1 -9.51 -2.83 -2.73
N THR A 2 -10.32 -2.84 -3.80
CA THR A 2 -9.93 -3.44 -5.10
C THR A 2 -8.71 -2.77 -5.74
N VAL A 3 -8.67 -1.44 -5.70
CA VAL A 3 -7.56 -0.62 -6.22
C VAL A 3 -6.25 -0.91 -5.48
N ASP A 4 -6.31 -1.10 -4.16
CA ASP A 4 -5.13 -1.35 -3.33
C ASP A 4 -4.57 -2.76 -3.58
N VAL A 5 -5.45 -3.75 -3.78
CA VAL A 5 -5.06 -5.12 -4.16
C VAL A 5 -4.39 -5.12 -5.54
N LEU A 6 -4.93 -4.36 -6.49
CA LEU A 6 -4.31 -4.22 -7.82
C LEU A 6 -2.91 -3.63 -7.72
N LEU A 7 -2.72 -2.57 -6.94
CA LEU A 7 -1.39 -1.97 -6.75
C LEU A 7 -0.42 -2.96 -6.10
N VAL A 8 -0.85 -3.71 -5.09
CA VAL A 8 -0.02 -4.74 -4.44
C VAL A 8 0.39 -5.83 -5.44
N ALA A 9 -0.56 -6.32 -6.25
CA ALA A 9 -0.28 -7.30 -7.30
C ALA A 9 0.74 -6.76 -8.32
N LEU A 10 0.60 -5.49 -8.72
CA LEU A 10 1.56 -4.81 -9.59
C LEU A 10 2.93 -4.61 -8.93
N CYS A 11 2.99 -4.36 -7.62
CA CYS A 11 4.26 -4.28 -6.87
C CYS A 11 4.98 -5.63 -6.82
N ILE A 12 4.24 -6.73 -6.67
CA ILE A 12 4.80 -8.09 -6.73
C ILE A 12 5.27 -8.40 -8.16
N ALA A 13 4.47 -8.08 -9.17
CA ALA A 13 4.85 -8.24 -10.58
C ALA A 13 6.09 -7.42 -10.93
N PHE A 14 6.22 -6.20 -10.39
CA PHE A 14 7.40 -5.36 -10.54
C PHE A 14 8.64 -6.02 -9.94
N GLY A 15 8.55 -6.59 -8.74
CA GLY A 15 9.65 -7.36 -8.15
C GLY A 15 10.01 -8.60 -8.97
N PHE A 16 9.01 -9.36 -9.40
CA PHE A 16 9.22 -10.58 -10.17
C PHE A 16 9.86 -10.33 -11.54
N TYR A 17 9.28 -9.42 -12.35
CA TYR A 17 9.79 -9.09 -13.68
C TYR A 17 11.01 -8.18 -13.67
N GLY A 18 11.17 -7.37 -12.61
CA GLY A 18 12.31 -6.47 -12.46
C GLY A 18 13.58 -7.17 -12.00
N MET A 19 13.45 -8.24 -11.20
CA MET A 19 14.59 -9.08 -10.79
C MET A 19 15.01 -10.07 -11.88
N ALA A 20 14.06 -10.59 -12.66
CA ALA A 20 14.29 -11.60 -13.70
C ALA A 20 14.73 -10.98 -15.04
N ALA A 21 15.79 -10.18 -15.03
CA ALA A 21 16.28 -9.38 -16.16
C ALA A 21 15.22 -8.40 -16.75
N PRO A 22 15.64 -7.21 -17.19
CA PRO A 22 14.73 -6.22 -17.75
C PRO A 22 14.03 -6.75 -19.02
N SER A 23 12.81 -7.22 -18.86
CA SER A 23 11.97 -7.71 -19.95
C SER A 23 10.89 -6.67 -20.30
N TRP A 24 10.37 -6.73 -21.52
CA TRP A 24 9.28 -5.87 -21.96
C TRP A 24 8.02 -5.97 -21.08
N ARG A 25 7.90 -7.05 -20.29
CA ARG A 25 6.79 -7.33 -19.37
C ARG A 25 6.71 -6.34 -18.21
N ILE A 26 7.78 -5.58 -17.94
CA ILE A 26 7.74 -4.54 -16.90
C ILE A 26 6.95 -3.31 -17.34
N TYR A 27 6.89 -2.99 -18.64
CA TYR A 27 6.25 -1.78 -19.12
C TYR A 27 4.73 -1.73 -18.85
N PRO A 28 3.96 -2.81 -19.03
CA PRO A 28 2.57 -2.85 -18.57
C PRO A 28 2.43 -2.56 -17.08
N VAL A 29 3.34 -3.07 -16.24
CA VAL A 29 3.32 -2.82 -14.79
C VAL A 29 3.53 -1.33 -14.49
N LEU A 30 4.51 -0.71 -15.16
CA LEU A 30 4.81 0.72 -15.04
C LEU A 30 3.67 1.61 -15.56
N LEU A 31 2.94 1.15 -16.57
CA LEU A 31 1.78 1.85 -17.13
C LEU A 31 0.58 1.80 -16.18
N PHE A 32 0.24 0.60 -15.68
CA PHE A 32 -0.97 0.42 -14.88
C PHE A 32 -0.79 0.85 -13.42
N ALA A 33 0.41 0.81 -12.85
CA ALA A 33 0.60 1.13 -11.43
C ALA A 33 0.19 2.57 -11.07
N PRO A 34 0.61 3.63 -11.80
CA PRO A 34 0.15 5.00 -11.54
C PRO A 34 -1.36 5.16 -11.77
N LEU A 35 -1.93 4.46 -12.76
CA LEU A 35 -3.36 4.50 -13.06
C LEU A 35 -4.20 3.84 -11.95
N ALA A 36 -3.69 2.76 -11.35
CA ALA A 36 -4.32 2.16 -10.19
C ALA A 36 -4.27 3.14 -9.02
N ARG A 37 -3.11 3.77 -8.76
CA ARG A 37 -2.96 4.71 -7.66
C ARG A 37 -1.81 5.68 -7.86
N GLU A 38 -1.92 6.90 -7.34
CA GLU A 38 -0.87 7.92 -7.51
C GLU A 38 0.47 7.48 -6.92
N THR A 39 0.46 6.72 -5.83
CA THR A 39 1.66 6.12 -5.23
C THR A 39 2.37 5.13 -6.16
N GLY A 40 1.66 4.59 -7.16
CA GLY A 40 2.23 3.73 -8.20
C GLY A 40 3.22 4.45 -9.10
N PHE A 41 3.21 5.79 -9.14
CA PHE A 41 4.22 6.60 -9.83
C PHE A 41 5.64 6.35 -9.32
N ILE A 42 5.78 5.90 -8.07
CA ILE A 42 7.06 5.58 -7.45
C ILE A 42 7.73 4.39 -8.16
N LEU A 43 6.97 3.45 -8.71
CA LEU A 43 7.53 2.34 -9.49
C LEU A 43 8.21 2.86 -10.76
N VAL A 44 7.60 3.84 -11.43
CA VAL A 44 8.18 4.49 -12.61
C VAL A 44 9.44 5.24 -12.23
N LEU A 45 9.40 6.03 -11.16
CA LEU A 45 10.57 6.78 -10.68
C LEU A 45 11.72 5.85 -10.29
N GLY A 46 11.44 4.81 -9.50
CA GLY A 46 12.44 3.83 -9.07
C GLY A 46 13.06 3.10 -10.26
N PHE A 47 12.24 2.65 -11.23
CA PHE A 47 12.75 2.02 -12.44
C PHE A 47 13.61 2.96 -13.29
N CYS A 48 13.17 4.20 -13.49
CA CYS A 48 13.92 5.17 -14.28
C CYS A 48 15.26 5.51 -13.60
N LEU A 49 15.27 5.73 -12.29
CA LEU A 49 16.50 5.98 -11.54
C LEU A 49 17.45 4.78 -11.60
N PHE A 50 16.93 3.56 -11.46
CA PHE A 50 17.72 2.34 -11.59
C PHE A 50 18.35 2.23 -13.00
N CYS A 51 17.56 2.40 -14.06
CA CYS A 51 18.08 2.39 -15.42
C CYS A 51 19.10 3.52 -15.68
N LEU A 52 18.90 4.71 -15.10
CA LEU A 52 19.87 5.81 -15.21
C LEU A 52 21.20 5.47 -14.51
N LEU A 53 21.15 4.84 -13.34
CA LEU A 53 22.35 4.36 -12.62
C LEU A 53 23.08 3.27 -13.43
N GLU A 54 22.34 2.37 -14.07
CA GLU A 54 22.90 1.35 -14.99
C GLU A 54 23.29 1.92 -16.37
N ARG A 55 23.15 3.24 -16.60
CA ARG A 55 23.40 3.92 -17.88
C ARG A 55 22.52 3.46 -19.04
N ARG A 56 21.39 2.82 -18.74
CA ARG A 56 20.37 2.31 -19.66
C ARG A 56 19.33 3.37 -19.99
N ARG A 57 19.79 4.41 -20.70
CA ARG A 57 18.98 5.62 -20.98
C ARG A 57 17.74 5.35 -21.82
N ARG A 58 17.79 4.37 -22.74
CA ARG A 58 16.66 4.03 -23.61
C ARG A 58 15.50 3.47 -22.80
N GLU A 59 15.79 2.57 -21.88
CA GLU A 59 14.80 1.97 -20.99
C GLU A 59 14.26 2.97 -19.97
N ALA A 60 15.09 3.90 -19.48
CA ALA A 60 14.62 5.01 -18.66
C ALA A 60 13.62 5.90 -19.43
N LEU A 61 13.90 6.22 -20.70
CA LEU A 61 12.96 6.99 -21.54
C LEU A 61 11.64 6.23 -21.77
N LEU A 62 11.71 4.92 -22.04
CA LEU A 62 10.51 4.08 -22.18
C LEU A 62 9.72 4.01 -20.86
N GLY A 63 10.39 3.88 -19.72
CA GLY A 63 9.78 3.93 -18.41
C GLY A 63 9.04 5.24 -18.16
N MET A 64 9.67 6.39 -18.47
CA MET A 64 9.01 7.70 -18.38
C MET A 64 7.82 7.82 -19.33
N ALA A 65 7.90 7.24 -20.54
CA ALA A 65 6.77 7.24 -21.47
C ALA A 65 5.54 6.50 -20.90
N MET A 66 5.74 5.48 -20.06
CA MET A 66 4.63 4.78 -19.41
C MET A 66 3.87 5.64 -18.37
N ALA A 67 4.49 6.71 -17.86
CA ALA A 67 3.82 7.65 -16.96
C ALA A 67 2.94 8.69 -17.69
N VAL A 68 3.06 8.82 -19.02
CA VAL A 68 2.36 9.86 -19.80
C VAL A 68 0.84 9.80 -19.65
N PRO A 69 0.16 8.63 -19.68
CA PRO A 69 -1.29 8.59 -19.54
C PRO A 69 -1.78 9.11 -18.19
N TRP A 70 -1.06 8.75 -17.11
CA TRP A 70 -1.37 9.26 -15.77
C TRP A 70 -1.12 10.76 -15.65
N LEU A 71 0.02 11.26 -16.17
CA LEU A 71 0.33 12.69 -16.16
C LEU A 71 -0.70 13.51 -16.95
N THR A 72 -1.11 13.01 -18.12
CA THR A 72 -2.15 13.63 -18.94
C THR A 72 -3.48 13.69 -18.19
N TRP A 73 -3.86 12.61 -17.52
CA TRP A 73 -5.07 12.57 -16.70
C TRP A 73 -4.99 13.51 -15.50
N ALA A 74 -3.87 13.52 -14.77
CA ALA A 74 -3.65 14.40 -13.63
C ALA A 74 -3.70 15.88 -14.04
N LEU A 75 -3.11 16.23 -15.19
CA LEU A 75 -3.18 17.57 -15.76
C LEU A 75 -4.61 17.94 -16.14
N TYR A 76 -5.34 17.04 -16.79
CA TYR A 76 -6.74 17.24 -17.13
C TYR A 76 -7.60 17.53 -15.88
N LEU A 77 -7.43 16.74 -14.83
CA LEU A 77 -8.10 16.96 -13.55
C LEU A 77 -7.73 18.31 -12.94
N ARG A 78 -6.44 18.66 -12.93
CA ARG A 78 -5.97 19.95 -12.39
C ARG A 78 -6.55 21.16 -13.14
N ILE A 79 -6.81 21.03 -14.43
CA ILE A 79 -7.41 22.11 -15.23
C ILE A 79 -8.93 22.22 -14.98
N ARG A 80 -9.62 21.10 -14.72
CA ARG A 80 -11.08 21.08 -14.58
C ARG A 80 -11.60 21.16 -13.15
N LEU A 81 -10.80 20.77 -12.17
CA LEU A 81 -11.18 20.72 -10.77
C LEU A 81 -10.43 21.80 -9.99
N TRP A 82 -11.08 22.32 -8.96
CA TRP A 82 -10.45 23.26 -8.05
C TRP A 82 -9.36 22.55 -7.24
N PRO A 83 -8.22 23.21 -6.97
CA PRO A 83 -7.17 22.62 -6.15
C PRO A 83 -7.72 22.29 -4.76
N ASP A 84 -7.58 21.05 -4.33
CA ASP A 84 -7.77 20.70 -2.92
C ASP A 84 -6.72 21.46 -2.09
N GLY A 85 -7.17 22.40 -1.26
CA GLY A 85 -6.32 23.22 -0.40
C GLY A 85 -5.66 22.44 0.75
N THR A 86 -5.87 21.12 0.85
CA THR A 86 -5.29 20.32 1.92
C THR A 86 -3.81 20.03 1.64
N PRO A 87 -2.87 20.49 2.49
CA PRO A 87 -1.45 20.20 2.31
C PRO A 87 -1.17 18.72 2.56
N TRP A 88 -0.82 17.99 1.50
CA TRP A 88 -0.47 16.57 1.56
C TRP A 88 0.95 16.34 2.10
N MET A 89 1.86 17.28 1.83
CA MET A 89 3.27 17.22 2.22
C MET A 89 3.57 18.20 3.35
N THR A 90 4.42 17.79 4.29
CA THR A 90 4.96 18.68 5.34
C THR A 90 6.41 19.01 5.07
N ALA A 91 6.84 20.23 5.41
CA ALA A 91 8.25 20.61 5.31
C ALA A 91 9.14 19.81 6.28
N VAL A 92 8.57 19.35 7.40
CA VAL A 92 9.27 18.56 8.41
C VAL A 92 9.22 17.07 8.03
N PRO A 93 10.36 16.42 7.74
CA PRO A 93 10.40 14.99 7.50
C PRO A 93 9.99 14.25 8.78
N LEU A 94 9.26 13.14 8.61
CA LEU A 94 8.66 12.34 9.68
C LEU A 94 7.64 13.08 10.55
N GLY A 95 7.25 14.33 10.19
CA GLY A 95 6.33 15.13 10.99
C GLY A 95 4.99 14.43 11.23
N GLY A 96 4.44 13.75 10.21
CA GLY A 96 3.22 12.96 10.34
C GLY A 96 3.35 11.77 11.29
N LEU A 97 4.47 11.03 11.18
CA LEU A 97 4.75 9.88 12.05
C LEU A 97 4.98 10.31 13.51
N ILE A 98 5.79 11.36 13.73
CA ILE A 98 6.05 11.92 15.06
C ILE A 98 4.75 12.41 15.68
N LYS A 99 3.93 13.14 14.91
CA LYS A 99 2.61 13.60 15.38
C LYS A 99 1.72 12.43 15.78
N ARG A 100 1.72 11.32 15.03
CA ARG A 100 0.96 10.11 15.35
C ARG A 100 1.46 9.41 16.61
N ILE A 101 2.77 9.37 16.83
CA ILE A 101 3.35 8.78 18.05
C ILE A 101 3.02 9.64 19.27
N LEU A 102 3.08 10.97 19.14
CA LEU A 102 2.81 11.92 20.23
C LEU A 102 1.31 12.08 20.52
N HIS A 103 0.47 11.99 19.50
CA HIS A 103 -0.99 12.07 19.59
C HIS A 103 -1.58 10.76 19.06
N PRO A 104 -1.49 9.68 19.85
CA PRO A 104 -2.04 8.40 19.45
C PRO A 104 -3.56 8.50 19.22
N ALA A 105 -4.08 7.63 18.36
CA ALA A 105 -5.53 7.51 18.20
C ALA A 105 -6.16 7.22 19.55
N GLN A 106 -7.04 8.11 19.97
CA GLN A 106 -7.85 7.91 21.18
C GLN A 106 -8.95 6.91 20.82
N PHE A 107 -8.73 5.65 21.18
CA PHE A 107 -9.79 4.66 21.21
C PHE A 107 -10.47 4.77 22.58
N GLU A 108 -11.76 5.04 22.63
CA GLU A 108 -12.54 4.92 23.86
C GLU A 108 -12.64 3.44 24.22
N ILE A 109 -11.69 2.92 25.00
CA ILE A 109 -11.56 1.49 25.30
C ILE A 109 -12.74 1.05 26.18
N THR A 110 -13.86 0.73 25.53
CA THR A 110 -15.09 0.26 26.15
C THR A 110 -15.17 -1.27 26.17
N GLY A 111 -14.28 -1.97 25.46
CA GLY A 111 -14.26 -3.44 25.41
C GLY A 111 -12.92 -4.06 24.99
N ARG A 112 -12.78 -5.37 25.25
CA ARG A 112 -11.58 -6.18 24.93
C ARG A 112 -11.21 -6.14 23.44
N TRP A 113 -12.22 -6.08 22.58
CA TRP A 113 -12.05 -5.92 21.13
C TRP A 113 -11.27 -4.64 20.78
N LEU A 114 -11.66 -3.51 21.36
CA LEU A 114 -11.04 -2.21 21.10
C LEU A 114 -9.59 -2.16 21.63
N ALA A 115 -9.33 -2.81 22.76
CA ALA A 115 -7.97 -2.92 23.30
C ALA A 115 -7.03 -3.67 22.34
N ILE A 116 -7.49 -4.79 21.76
CA ILE A 116 -6.71 -5.53 20.75
C ILE A 116 -6.50 -4.68 19.49
N ALA A 117 -7.56 -3.99 19.02
CA ALA A 117 -7.46 -3.09 17.87
C ALA A 117 -6.42 -1.98 18.10
N ALA A 118 -6.37 -1.40 19.31
CA ALA A 118 -5.41 -0.37 19.68
C ALA A 118 -3.97 -0.90 19.70
N VAL A 119 -3.72 -2.06 20.33
CA VAL A 119 -2.38 -2.68 20.33
C VAL A 119 -1.89 -2.98 18.92
N LEU A 120 -2.78 -3.51 18.07
CA LEU A 120 -2.48 -3.79 16.67
C LEU A 120 -2.27 -2.51 15.84
N ASP A 121 -2.91 -1.39 16.20
CA ASP A 121 -2.70 -0.09 15.57
C ASP A 121 -1.28 0.44 15.86
N TYR A 122 -0.84 0.38 17.12
CA TYR A 122 0.55 0.71 17.48
C TYR A 122 1.57 -0.21 16.81
N ALA A 123 1.28 -1.51 16.77
CA ALA A 123 2.11 -2.49 16.07
C ALA A 123 2.29 -2.08 14.60
N ALA A 124 1.22 -1.70 13.90
CA ALA A 124 1.28 -1.27 12.51
C ALA A 124 2.11 0.01 12.31
N VAL A 125 2.05 0.98 13.24
CA VAL A 125 2.92 2.18 13.21
C VAL A 125 4.40 1.78 13.31
N TRP A 126 4.73 0.83 14.20
CA TRP A 126 6.08 0.26 14.26
C TRP A 126 6.47 -0.46 12.98
N GLY A 127 5.53 -1.14 12.32
CA GLY A 127 5.75 -1.74 11.01
C GLY A 127 6.24 -0.74 9.96
N VAL A 128 5.59 0.43 9.88
CA VAL A 128 6.03 1.53 9.01
C VAL A 128 7.41 2.05 9.41
N PHE A 129 7.66 2.22 10.71
CA PHE A 129 8.98 2.64 11.20
C PHE A 129 10.08 1.66 10.78
N PHE A 130 9.87 0.35 10.93
CA PHE A 130 10.80 -0.66 10.45
C PHE A 130 10.98 -0.62 8.93
N ALA A 131 9.94 -0.31 8.17
CA ALA A 131 10.03 -0.15 6.71
C ALA A 131 10.94 1.03 6.31
N LEU A 132 10.88 2.14 7.07
CA LEU A 132 11.79 3.27 6.87
C LEU A 132 13.22 2.93 7.27
N LEU A 133 13.40 2.18 8.37
CA LEU A 133 14.71 1.70 8.79
C LEU A 133 15.34 0.76 7.76
N THR A 134 14.58 -0.18 7.17
CA THR A 134 15.10 -1.09 6.15
C THR A 134 15.58 -0.31 4.92
N ALA A 135 14.83 0.72 4.49
CA ALA A 135 15.26 1.62 3.43
C ALA A 135 16.54 2.38 3.80
N GLY A 136 16.66 2.88 5.03
CA GLY A 136 17.89 3.51 5.53
C GLY A 136 19.10 2.56 5.51
N ILE A 137 18.89 1.29 5.88
CA ILE A 137 19.93 0.25 5.81
C ILE A 137 20.36 0.01 4.36
N PHE A 138 19.45 0.03 3.38
CA PHE A 138 19.81 -0.11 1.96
C PHE A 138 20.70 1.03 1.47
N VAL A 139 20.41 2.27 1.88
CA VAL A 139 21.27 3.43 1.59
C VAL A 139 22.64 3.26 2.23
N TRP A 140 22.68 2.89 3.52
CA TRP A 140 23.92 2.70 4.27
C TRP A 140 24.81 1.61 3.68
N THR A 141 24.20 0.49 3.29
CA THR A 141 24.89 -0.64 2.68
C THR A 141 25.15 -0.47 1.18
N ARG A 142 24.77 0.68 0.60
CA ARG A 142 24.92 1.03 -0.82
C ARG A 142 24.35 -0.03 -1.77
N LYS A 143 23.25 -0.68 -1.38
CA LYS A 143 22.54 -1.61 -2.26
C LYS A 143 21.77 -0.83 -3.30
N THR A 144 22.16 -0.98 -4.57
CA THR A 144 21.55 -0.27 -5.72
C THR A 144 20.63 -1.15 -6.55
N GLY A 145 20.15 -2.27 -5.99
CA GLY A 145 19.18 -3.11 -6.69
C GLY A 145 17.86 -2.37 -6.93
N LEU A 146 17.10 -2.81 -7.93
CA LEU A 146 15.87 -2.16 -8.36
C LEU A 146 14.86 -2.01 -7.20
N LEU A 147 14.65 -3.07 -6.43
CA LEU A 147 13.71 -3.07 -5.31
C LEU A 147 14.21 -2.21 -4.15
N GLU A 148 15.49 -2.27 -3.85
CA GLU A 148 16.13 -1.46 -2.82
C GLU A 148 16.01 0.02 -3.14
N LEU A 149 16.37 0.42 -4.36
CA LEU A 149 16.29 1.81 -4.82
C LEU A 149 14.85 2.32 -4.81
N THR A 150 13.91 1.52 -5.32
CA THR A 150 12.49 1.90 -5.33
C THR A 150 11.93 2.02 -3.91
N SER A 151 12.36 1.15 -3.00
CA SER A 151 12.01 1.24 -1.56
C SER A 151 12.56 2.50 -0.91
N VAL A 152 13.79 2.91 -1.26
CA VAL A 152 14.40 4.16 -0.77
C VAL A 152 13.64 5.39 -1.29
N VAL A 153 13.33 5.44 -2.59
CA VAL A 153 12.54 6.54 -3.17
C VAL A 153 11.17 6.63 -2.50
N PHE A 154 10.53 5.48 -2.27
CA PHE A 154 9.27 5.43 -1.53
C PHE A 154 9.43 5.95 -0.11
N ALA A 155 10.45 5.50 0.61
CA ALA A 155 10.72 5.91 1.99
C ALA A 155 10.90 7.43 2.09
N LEU A 156 11.68 8.02 1.18
CA LEU A 156 11.87 9.46 1.10
C LEU A 156 10.54 10.18 0.94
N LEU A 157 9.68 9.74 0.00
CA LEU A 157 8.36 10.35 -0.16
C LEU A 157 7.50 10.18 1.10
N ALA A 158 7.48 8.97 1.68
CA ALA A 158 6.72 8.65 2.88
C ALA A 158 7.12 9.50 4.09
N MET A 159 8.40 9.87 4.20
CA MET A 159 8.88 10.79 5.25
C MET A 159 8.23 12.17 5.16
N TYR A 160 7.90 12.65 3.97
CA TYR A 160 7.27 13.97 3.79
C TYR A 160 5.74 13.92 3.80
N VAL A 161 5.12 12.74 3.90
CA VAL A 161 3.66 12.63 4.04
C VAL A 161 3.25 13.09 5.44
N GLY A 162 2.52 14.20 5.50
CA GLY A 162 2.09 14.76 6.79
C GLY A 162 0.60 15.03 6.91
N LYS A 163 -0.20 14.65 5.90
CA LYS A 163 -1.67 14.73 5.98
C LYS A 163 -2.18 13.87 7.14
N GLY A 164 -2.89 14.51 8.08
CA GLY A 164 -3.41 13.86 9.28
C GLY A 164 -4.28 12.65 8.97
N ASP A 165 -5.13 12.72 7.95
CA ASP A 165 -6.05 11.64 7.56
C ASP A 165 -5.31 10.36 7.13
N VAL A 166 -4.12 10.49 6.54
CA VAL A 166 -3.31 9.33 6.14
C VAL A 166 -2.81 8.59 7.39
N TRP A 167 -2.46 9.34 8.43
CA TRP A 167 -1.95 8.82 9.69
C TRP A 167 -3.04 8.54 10.73
N GLY A 168 -4.28 8.96 10.47
CA GLY A 168 -5.40 8.83 11.39
C GLY A 168 -5.84 7.38 11.58
N GLU A 169 -5.78 6.59 10.52
CA GLU A 169 -6.25 5.20 10.50
C GLU A 169 -5.18 4.24 9.98
N THR A 170 -5.04 3.08 10.64
CA THR A 170 -4.14 2.02 10.15
C THR A 170 -4.42 1.58 8.74
N TYR A 171 -5.69 1.52 8.36
CA TYR A 171 -6.02 1.17 7.00
C TYR A 171 -5.49 2.22 6.00
N ALA A 172 -5.57 3.51 6.33
CA ALA A 172 -5.16 4.61 5.46
C ALA A 172 -3.64 4.67 5.23
N PHE A 173 -2.81 4.52 6.26
CA PHE A 173 -1.36 4.44 6.04
C PHE A 173 -0.96 3.09 5.48
N GLY A 174 -1.56 1.99 5.92
CA GLY A 174 -1.25 0.64 5.43
C GLY A 174 -1.47 0.50 3.92
N ARG A 175 -2.57 1.05 3.40
CA ARG A 175 -2.83 1.10 1.96
C ARG A 175 -1.90 2.05 1.23
N THR A 176 -1.58 3.22 1.81
CA THR A 176 -0.75 4.24 1.12
C THR A 176 0.69 3.79 1.05
N MET A 177 1.17 3.12 2.10
CA MET A 177 2.54 2.62 2.24
C MET A 177 2.69 1.13 1.87
N SER A 178 1.71 0.51 1.20
CA SER A 178 1.81 -0.90 0.84
C SER A 178 3.08 -1.27 0.06
N PRO A 179 3.58 -0.48 -0.90
CA PRO A 179 4.79 -0.84 -1.65
C PRO A 179 6.03 -1.00 -0.76
N ILE A 180 6.26 -0.08 0.19
CA ILE A 180 7.40 -0.16 1.11
C ILE A 180 7.25 -1.27 2.17
N LEU A 181 6.04 -1.78 2.39
CA LEU A 181 5.83 -2.97 3.24
C LEU A 181 6.06 -4.28 2.49
N VAL A 182 5.69 -4.33 1.21
CA VAL A 182 5.75 -5.54 0.37
C VAL A 182 7.15 -5.80 -0.18
N TRP A 183 7.89 -4.78 -0.65
CA TRP A 183 9.20 -5.00 -1.27
C TRP A 183 10.27 -5.53 -0.32
N PRO A 184 10.42 -5.04 0.93
CA PRO A 184 11.31 -5.67 1.90
C PRO A 184 10.93 -7.11 2.17
N ALA A 185 9.63 -7.44 2.25
CA ALA A 185 9.19 -8.83 2.42
C ALA A 185 9.53 -9.72 1.21
N LEU A 186 9.43 -9.21 -0.01
CA LEU A 186 9.87 -9.92 -1.22
C LEU A 186 11.39 -10.12 -1.23
N LEU A 187 12.16 -9.11 -0.83
CA LEU A 187 13.61 -9.22 -0.66
C LEU A 187 13.98 -10.18 0.47
N ALA A 188 13.19 -10.24 1.55
CA ALA A 188 13.37 -11.18 2.65
C ALA A 188 13.24 -12.63 2.14
N ALA A 189 12.24 -12.88 1.31
CA ALA A 189 11.99 -14.19 0.71
C ALA A 189 13.14 -14.64 -0.20
N SER A 190 13.71 -13.73 -0.99
CA SER A 190 14.81 -14.04 -1.91
C SER A 190 16.18 -14.15 -1.21
N SER A 191 16.45 -13.30 -0.21
CA SER A 191 17.73 -13.23 0.49
C SER A 191 17.81 -14.06 1.78
N ARG A 192 16.71 -14.74 2.16
CA ARG A 192 16.52 -15.47 3.45
C ARG A 192 16.73 -14.60 4.69
N GLN A 193 16.59 -13.28 4.57
CA GLN A 193 16.75 -12.34 5.67
C GLN A 193 15.40 -12.06 6.35
N TRP A 194 15.05 -12.90 7.32
CA TRP A 194 13.75 -12.89 8.00
C TRP A 194 13.38 -11.55 8.65
N TRP A 195 14.35 -10.75 9.09
CA TRP A 195 14.09 -9.43 9.69
C TRP A 195 13.40 -8.44 8.73
N MET A 196 13.57 -8.60 7.42
CA MET A 196 12.89 -7.76 6.42
C MET A 196 11.39 -8.07 6.28
N PHE A 197 10.89 -9.16 6.89
CA PHE A 197 9.45 -9.41 7.01
C PHE A 197 8.79 -8.62 8.14
N LEU A 198 9.55 -8.06 9.09
CA LEU A 198 8.98 -7.36 10.24
C LEU A 198 7.97 -6.27 9.86
N PRO A 199 8.24 -5.36 8.89
CA PRO A 199 7.26 -4.35 8.51
C PRO A 199 5.89 -4.92 8.15
N LEU A 200 5.90 -6.01 7.39
CA LEU A 200 4.70 -6.69 6.94
C LEU A 200 4.02 -7.43 8.11
N ALA A 201 4.80 -8.14 8.92
CA ALA A 201 4.31 -8.89 10.08
C ALA A 201 3.64 -8.00 11.13
N PHE A 202 4.12 -6.77 11.30
CA PHE A 202 3.53 -5.80 12.24
C PHE A 202 2.27 -5.11 11.68
N THR A 203 2.17 -4.94 10.37
CA THR A 203 1.07 -4.18 9.75
C THR A 203 -0.13 -5.07 9.36
N VAL A 204 0.13 -6.27 8.85
CA VAL A 204 -0.90 -7.18 8.31
C VAL A 204 -1.93 -7.63 9.37
N PRO A 205 -1.55 -7.98 10.62
CA PRO A 205 -2.53 -8.43 11.61
C PRO A 205 -3.62 -7.41 11.87
N ARG A 206 -3.29 -6.11 11.93
CA ARG A 206 -4.29 -5.05 12.14
C ARG A 206 -5.27 -4.91 10.98
N ILE A 207 -4.78 -5.07 9.75
CA ILE A 207 -5.61 -5.02 8.54
C ILE A 207 -6.51 -6.27 8.47
N GLY A 208 -5.93 -7.44 8.72
CA GLY A 208 -6.67 -8.71 8.77
C GLY A 208 -7.77 -8.69 9.82
N PHE A 209 -7.47 -8.18 11.01
CA PHE A 209 -8.43 -8.01 12.11
C PHE A 209 -9.63 -7.13 11.69
N GLN A 210 -9.37 -6.02 11.00
CA GLN A 210 -10.42 -5.11 10.52
C GLN A 210 -11.32 -5.77 9.47
N ILE A 211 -10.71 -6.44 8.48
CA ILE A 211 -11.44 -7.15 7.43
C ILE A 211 -12.29 -8.25 8.06
N MET A 212 -11.72 -9.03 8.98
CA MET A 212 -12.41 -10.12 9.65
C MET A 212 -13.66 -9.63 10.39
N THR A 213 -13.61 -8.49 11.08
CA THR A 213 -14.81 -7.95 11.73
C THR A 213 -15.91 -7.48 10.81
N VAL A 214 -15.58 -6.98 9.63
CA VAL A 214 -16.60 -6.56 8.67
C VAL A 214 -17.18 -7.77 7.94
N SER A 215 -16.33 -8.73 7.59
CA SER A 215 -16.72 -9.88 6.79
C SER A 215 -17.58 -10.90 7.55
N ILE A 216 -17.30 -11.16 8.83
CA ILE A 216 -18.03 -12.20 9.59
C ILE A 216 -19.53 -11.90 9.72
N PRO A 217 -19.97 -10.69 10.14
CA PRO A 217 -21.38 -10.38 10.25
C PRO A 217 -22.11 -10.39 8.91
N ILE A 218 -21.45 -9.96 7.83
CA ILE A 218 -22.02 -9.98 6.48
C ILE A 218 -22.24 -11.41 6.01
N MET A 219 -21.26 -12.30 6.22
CA MET A 219 -21.39 -13.71 5.90
C MET A 219 -22.50 -14.38 6.71
N HIS A 220 -22.63 -14.04 8.00
CA HIS A 220 -23.73 -14.52 8.83
C HIS A 220 -25.10 -13.99 8.37
N GLY A 221 -25.18 -12.71 7.99
CA GLY A 221 -26.39 -12.10 7.45
C GLY A 221 -26.85 -12.77 6.15
N LEU A 222 -25.93 -12.93 5.19
CA LEU A 222 -26.20 -13.62 3.93
C LEU A 222 -26.64 -15.08 4.14
N ALA A 223 -25.99 -15.80 5.07
CA ALA A 223 -26.40 -17.16 5.40
C ALA A 223 -27.83 -17.21 5.96
N ASN A 224 -28.20 -16.26 6.83
CA ASN A 224 -29.54 -16.17 7.40
C ASN A 224 -30.59 -15.76 6.35
N ASP A 225 -30.25 -14.87 5.43
CA ASP A 225 -31.14 -14.44 4.34
C ASP A 225 -31.42 -15.60 3.37
N VAL A 226 -30.39 -16.39 3.03
CA VAL A 226 -30.55 -17.60 2.21
C VAL A 226 -31.47 -18.62 2.90
N VAL A 227 -31.28 -18.87 4.19
CA VAL A 227 -32.15 -19.77 4.97
C VAL A 227 -33.60 -19.26 5.00
N THR A 228 -33.77 -17.94 5.12
CA THR A 228 -35.10 -17.31 5.15
C THR A 228 -35.80 -17.39 3.80
N LEU A 229 -35.09 -17.13 2.69
CA LEU A 229 -35.61 -17.28 1.33
C LEU A 229 -36.03 -18.73 1.03
N VAL A 230 -35.24 -19.72 1.47
CA VAL A 230 -35.60 -21.14 1.32
C VAL A 230 -36.87 -21.48 2.10
N ARG A 231 -37.04 -20.94 3.32
CA ARG A 231 -38.30 -21.12 4.08
C ARG A 231 -39.50 -20.49 3.38
N TYR A 232 -39.38 -19.28 2.87
CA TYR A 232 -40.49 -18.63 2.14
C TYR A 232 -40.85 -19.39 0.85
N ALA A 233 -39.87 -19.89 0.12
CA ALA A 233 -40.11 -20.74 -1.06
C ALA A 233 -40.84 -22.05 -0.70
N SER A 234 -40.52 -22.68 0.43
CA SER A 234 -41.22 -23.90 0.89
C SER A 234 -42.68 -23.65 1.27
N ILE A 235 -42.99 -22.50 1.88
CA ILE A 235 -44.36 -22.14 2.27
C ILE A 235 -45.20 -21.75 1.05
N ALA A 236 -44.62 -21.05 0.08
CA ALA A 236 -45.30 -20.72 -1.17
C ALA A 236 -45.73 -21.99 -1.92
N HIS A 237 -44.89 -23.04 -1.91
CA HIS A 237 -45.18 -24.28 -2.60
C HIS A 237 -46.28 -25.13 -1.92
N SER A 238 -46.43 -25.03 -0.59
CA SER A 238 -47.48 -25.76 0.14
C SER A 238 -48.88 -25.15 -0.01
N THR A 239 -48.99 -23.90 -0.44
CA THR A 239 -50.27 -23.17 -0.52
C THR A 239 -50.96 -23.30 -1.88
N THR A 240 -50.28 -23.89 -2.87
CA THR A 240 -50.76 -24.11 -4.24
C THR A 240 -51.24 -25.55 -4.52
N ARG A 241 -51.43 -26.37 -3.48
CA ARG A 241 -52.11 -27.68 -3.56
C ARG A 241 -53.45 -27.61 -2.86
#